data_AF-A0A1H2KDD4-F1
#
_entry.id   AF-A0A1H2KDD4-F1
#
_cell.length_a   1.000
_cell.length_b   1.000
_cell.length_c   1.000
_cell.angle_alpha   90.00
_cell.angle_beta   90.00
_cell.angle_gamma   90.00
#
_symmetry.space_group_name_H-M   'P 1'
#
loop_
_entity.id
_entity.type
_entity.pdbx_description
1 polymer ?
#
loop_
_entity_poly.entity_id
_entity_poly.type
_entity_poly.pdbx_seq_one_letter_code
_entity_poly.pdbx_strand_id
1 'polypeptide(L)'
;MKPIRYTKEMTDEFLEDGYWTRETFYDFWEKNAREIPDQEALVDSKYRLTWKQAVELVDAMAISWVEMGIEKHSRVIIQSPNSVYGFLARIACERAGLISLTVYPYLRKKELTYMVDRTKASAVIILANYNKFNYLEMYEDLQKDFPHLKNIFLFDDMVPQDAPKGTFSLTSMVEKRVLLPVDKSVLVKRRFDPVGNIAILTTTSGTTGIPKLVEWPPAPRICTSKGRVDIWNLTKDDITMAIAPHAGGAAGTLTYFAAPIAGAKTVMLEEFSPDAALALIEKEKATAIGVVPTHLIRMLEADVSKYDLSSLRFIRSAGGYLAPQGAEEAENAFGASITSDLGTQDMGSVSGCRVEDSKDLRRRTVGRMLPGNKVRLADKENKEKTVPDGEPGILYFRGPHAPAGYYRDEELT
;
A
#
# COMPACT_ATOMS: atom_id res chain seq x y z
N MET A 1 18.86 4.25 -10.83
CA MET A 1 19.27 3.67 -9.55
C MET A 1 19.13 2.17 -9.70
N LYS A 2 20.20 1.40 -9.56
CA LYS A 2 20.09 -0.07 -9.57
C LYS A 2 19.56 -0.52 -8.19
N PRO A 3 18.69 -1.54 -8.10
CA PRO A 3 18.36 -2.13 -6.82
C PRO A 3 19.64 -2.61 -6.12
N ILE A 4 19.88 -2.18 -4.88
CA ILE A 4 21.16 -2.43 -4.20
C ILE A 4 21.21 -3.86 -3.66
N ARG A 5 20.08 -4.42 -3.20
CA ARG A 5 20.02 -5.77 -2.60
C ARG A 5 19.95 -6.94 -3.57
N TYR A 6 19.62 -6.71 -4.84
CA TYR A 6 19.54 -7.81 -5.81
C TYR A 6 20.77 -7.83 -6.68
N THR A 7 21.48 -8.96 -6.66
CA THR A 7 22.46 -9.24 -7.70
C THR A 7 21.74 -9.64 -8.98
N LYS A 8 22.44 -9.60 -10.12
CA LYS A 8 21.87 -10.06 -11.39
C LYS A 8 21.44 -11.52 -11.32
N GLU A 9 22.25 -12.35 -10.66
CA GLU A 9 21.98 -13.77 -10.45
C GLU A 9 20.68 -13.96 -9.66
N MET A 10 20.44 -13.15 -8.62
CA MET A 10 19.17 -13.20 -7.88
C MET A 10 17.98 -12.77 -8.74
N THR A 11 18.13 -11.71 -9.54
CA THR A 11 17.03 -11.27 -10.41
C THR A 11 16.70 -12.29 -11.49
N ASP A 12 17.72 -12.95 -12.05
CA ASP A 12 17.57 -14.00 -13.06
C ASP A 12 16.93 -15.24 -12.41
N GLU A 13 17.40 -15.69 -11.23
CA GLU A 13 16.78 -16.76 -10.43
C GLU A 13 15.29 -16.50 -10.19
N PHE A 14 14.92 -15.30 -9.72
CA PHE A 14 13.53 -14.98 -9.42
C PHE A 14 12.63 -14.91 -10.66
N LEU A 15 13.17 -14.55 -11.82
CA LEU A 15 12.44 -14.54 -13.09
C LEU A 15 12.28 -15.95 -13.66
N GLU A 16 13.33 -16.75 -13.63
CA GLU A 16 13.35 -18.14 -14.12
C GLU A 16 12.43 -19.05 -13.30
N ASP A 17 12.44 -18.89 -11.97
CA ASP A 17 11.55 -19.62 -11.06
C ASP A 17 10.10 -19.12 -11.09
N GLY A 18 9.81 -18.04 -11.85
CA GLY A 18 8.47 -17.48 -12.01
C GLY A 18 7.95 -16.68 -10.81
N TYR A 19 8.79 -16.41 -9.80
CA TYR A 19 8.42 -15.55 -8.67
C TYR A 19 8.19 -14.10 -9.10
N TRP A 20 9.07 -13.59 -9.97
CA TRP A 20 8.98 -12.26 -10.54
C TRP A 20 8.45 -12.33 -11.96
N THR A 21 7.64 -11.35 -12.33
CA THR A 21 7.14 -11.17 -13.69
C THR A 21 7.47 -9.77 -14.20
N ARG A 22 7.30 -9.56 -15.50
CA ARG A 22 7.49 -8.24 -16.13
C ARG A 22 6.23 -7.38 -16.12
N GLU A 23 5.24 -7.74 -15.32
CA GLU A 23 4.01 -6.98 -15.12
C GLU A 23 4.26 -5.82 -14.13
N THR A 24 3.51 -4.73 -14.27
CA THR A 24 3.36 -3.69 -13.24
C THR A 24 1.98 -3.76 -12.61
N PHE A 25 1.71 -3.00 -11.55
CA PHE A 25 0.38 -2.97 -10.95
C PHE A 25 -0.68 -2.42 -11.91
N TYR A 26 -0.32 -1.44 -12.73
CA TYR A 26 -1.19 -0.92 -13.78
C TYR A 26 -1.64 -2.00 -14.78
N ASP A 27 -0.80 -3.00 -15.11
CA ASP A 27 -1.19 -4.06 -16.03
C ASP A 27 -2.35 -4.92 -15.46
N PHE A 28 -2.36 -5.17 -14.14
CA PHE A 28 -3.48 -5.84 -13.47
C PHE A 28 -4.75 -4.98 -13.49
N TRP A 29 -4.61 -3.66 -13.30
CA TRP A 29 -5.73 -2.73 -13.38
C TRP A 29 -6.34 -2.67 -14.78
N GLU A 30 -5.50 -2.58 -15.81
CA GLU A 30 -5.94 -2.59 -17.22
C GLU A 30 -6.61 -3.93 -17.57
N LYS A 31 -6.08 -5.06 -17.08
CA LYS A 31 -6.71 -6.37 -17.21
C LYS A 31 -8.11 -6.39 -16.59
N ASN A 32 -8.26 -5.94 -15.34
CA ASN A 32 -9.56 -5.91 -14.67
C ASN A 32 -10.55 -5.01 -15.40
N ALA A 33 -10.13 -3.82 -15.85
CA ALA A 33 -10.97 -2.93 -16.64
C ALA A 33 -11.41 -3.52 -17.98
N ARG A 34 -10.68 -4.48 -18.53
CA ARG A 34 -11.06 -5.21 -19.75
C ARG A 34 -11.98 -6.40 -19.47
N GLU A 35 -11.72 -7.15 -18.41
CA GLU A 35 -12.39 -8.42 -18.12
C GLU A 35 -13.66 -8.26 -17.26
N ILE A 36 -13.69 -7.27 -16.36
CA ILE A 36 -14.79 -6.97 -15.43
C ILE A 36 -15.05 -5.45 -15.35
N PRO A 37 -15.27 -4.77 -16.49
CA PRO A 37 -15.30 -3.31 -16.60
C PRO A 37 -16.29 -2.62 -15.66
N ASP A 38 -17.46 -3.24 -15.46
CA ASP A 38 -18.60 -2.65 -14.75
C ASP A 38 -18.64 -3.04 -13.27
N GLN A 39 -17.72 -3.90 -12.82
CA GLN A 39 -17.62 -4.26 -11.42
C GLN A 39 -16.94 -3.13 -10.62
N GLU A 40 -17.47 -2.83 -9.43
CA GLU A 40 -16.90 -1.83 -8.52
C GLU A 40 -15.48 -2.22 -8.11
N ALA A 41 -14.53 -1.32 -8.35
CA ALA A 41 -13.13 -1.47 -7.99
C ALA A 41 -12.81 -0.76 -6.67
N LEU A 42 -13.20 0.52 -6.56
CA LEU A 42 -12.88 1.37 -5.43
C LEU A 42 -14.11 2.12 -4.93
N VAL A 43 -14.28 2.16 -3.61
CA VAL A 43 -15.36 2.88 -2.93
C VAL A 43 -14.83 3.61 -1.72
N ASP A 44 -15.24 4.87 -1.54
CA ASP A 44 -15.13 5.61 -0.28
C ASP A 44 -16.45 6.36 0.01
N SER A 45 -16.41 7.35 0.90
CA SER A 45 -17.58 8.17 1.26
C SER A 45 -18.10 9.07 0.13
N LYS A 46 -17.28 9.36 -0.88
CA LYS A 46 -17.57 10.30 -1.97
C LYS A 46 -17.72 9.62 -3.33
N TYR A 47 -16.95 8.56 -3.57
CA TYR A 47 -16.81 7.96 -4.89
C TYR A 47 -17.11 6.46 -4.85
N ARG A 48 -17.77 5.98 -5.91
CA ARG A 48 -17.91 4.56 -6.24
C ARG A 48 -17.51 4.38 -7.69
N LEU A 49 -16.39 3.72 -7.93
CA LEU A 49 -15.81 3.59 -9.25
C LEU A 49 -15.79 2.14 -9.68
N THR A 50 -16.19 1.88 -10.92
CA THR A 50 -15.94 0.59 -11.58
C THR A 50 -14.47 0.47 -12.00
N TRP A 51 -14.00 -0.74 -12.33
CA TRP A 51 -12.65 -0.96 -12.86
C TRP A 51 -12.36 -0.11 -14.09
N LYS A 52 -13.33 0.02 -15.00
CA LYS A 52 -13.21 0.86 -16.20
C LYS A 52 -13.01 2.33 -15.84
N GLN A 53 -13.88 2.88 -14.99
CA GLN A 53 -13.79 4.28 -14.56
C GLN A 53 -12.48 4.56 -13.81
N ALA A 54 -12.05 3.62 -12.98
CA ALA A 54 -10.82 3.75 -12.21
C ALA A 54 -9.57 3.82 -13.14
N VAL A 55 -9.51 3.01 -14.20
CA VAL A 55 -8.43 3.07 -15.20
C VAL A 55 -8.50 4.35 -16.03
N GLU A 56 -9.70 4.81 -16.42
CA GLU A 56 -9.88 6.08 -17.13
C GLU A 56 -9.35 7.28 -16.31
N LEU A 57 -9.65 7.32 -15.00
CA LEU A 57 -9.13 8.36 -14.10
C LEU A 57 -7.62 8.23 -13.87
N VAL A 58 -7.08 7.02 -13.76
CA VAL A 58 -5.63 6.78 -13.66
C VAL A 58 -4.89 7.29 -14.91
N ASP A 59 -5.38 6.95 -16.10
CA ASP A 59 -4.78 7.43 -17.36
C ASP A 59 -4.90 8.95 -17.48
N ALA A 60 -6.03 9.54 -17.07
CA ALA A 60 -6.25 10.99 -17.05
C ALA A 60 -5.31 11.72 -16.06
N MET A 61 -5.11 11.20 -14.85
CA MET A 61 -4.08 11.73 -13.92
C MET A 61 -2.69 11.65 -14.54
N ALA A 62 -2.34 10.48 -15.07
CA ALA A 62 -1.01 10.22 -15.57
C ALA A 62 -0.67 11.13 -16.77
N ILE A 63 -1.60 11.28 -17.72
CA ILE A 63 -1.37 12.14 -18.88
C ILE A 63 -1.30 13.62 -18.49
N SER A 64 -2.13 14.09 -17.56
CA SER A 64 -2.06 15.48 -17.08
C SER A 64 -0.68 15.80 -16.53
N TRP A 65 -0.10 14.93 -15.71
CA TRP A 65 1.25 15.13 -15.18
C TRP A 65 2.34 15.10 -16.25
N VAL A 66 2.17 14.28 -17.30
CA VAL A 66 3.09 14.25 -18.45
C VAL A 66 2.98 15.55 -19.26
N GLU A 67 1.78 16.04 -19.53
CA GLU A 67 1.52 17.29 -20.25
C GLU A 67 1.99 18.52 -19.48
N MET A 68 1.93 18.48 -18.14
CA MET A 68 2.53 19.49 -17.26
C MET A 68 4.07 19.45 -17.23
N GLY A 69 4.68 18.47 -17.90
CA GLY A 69 6.14 18.34 -17.99
C GLY A 69 6.80 17.72 -16.76
N ILE A 70 6.07 16.97 -15.93
CA ILE A 70 6.69 16.25 -14.82
C ILE A 70 7.57 15.12 -15.37
N GLU A 71 8.87 15.20 -15.09
CA GLU A 71 9.87 14.30 -15.66
C GLU A 71 9.70 12.87 -15.17
N LYS A 72 10.06 11.89 -16.04
CA LYS A 72 10.08 10.47 -15.67
C LYS A 72 11.04 10.29 -14.48
N HIS A 73 10.66 9.43 -13.54
CA HIS A 73 11.34 9.17 -12.26
C HIS A 73 11.29 10.31 -11.24
N SER A 74 10.51 11.37 -11.47
CA SER A 74 10.26 12.37 -10.41
C SER A 74 9.54 11.74 -9.23
N ARG A 75 9.84 12.20 -8.02
CA ARG A 75 9.23 11.69 -6.78
C ARG A 75 8.01 12.53 -6.43
N VAL A 76 6.93 11.84 -6.10
CA VAL A 76 5.65 12.44 -5.72
C VAL A 76 5.27 11.93 -4.33
N ILE A 77 5.10 12.84 -3.38
CA ILE A 77 4.62 12.47 -2.04
C ILE A 77 3.09 12.46 -2.06
N ILE A 78 2.49 11.38 -1.59
CA ILE A 78 1.03 11.24 -1.45
C ILE A 78 0.73 11.20 0.03
N GLN A 79 0.21 12.29 0.59
CA GLN A 79 -0.21 12.38 1.99
C GLN A 79 -1.73 12.46 2.02
N SER A 80 -2.36 11.28 2.09
CA SER A 80 -3.82 11.13 1.96
C SER A 80 -4.36 10.25 3.07
N PRO A 81 -5.56 10.54 3.62
CA PRO A 81 -6.31 9.52 4.35
C PRO A 81 -6.72 8.39 3.41
N ASN A 82 -7.42 7.39 3.93
CA ASN A 82 -8.00 6.35 3.08
C ASN A 82 -9.06 6.98 2.15
N SER A 83 -8.69 7.17 0.88
CA SER A 83 -9.54 7.78 -0.13
C SER A 83 -9.30 7.16 -1.50
N VAL A 84 -10.34 7.18 -2.34
CA VAL A 84 -10.30 6.71 -3.73
C VAL A 84 -9.22 7.44 -4.51
N TYR A 85 -9.20 8.77 -4.47
CA TYR A 85 -8.21 9.54 -5.22
C TYR A 85 -6.77 9.35 -4.71
N GLY A 86 -6.56 9.15 -3.40
CA GLY A 86 -5.25 8.78 -2.86
C GLY A 86 -4.74 7.46 -3.44
N PHE A 87 -5.64 6.47 -3.59
CA PHE A 87 -5.33 5.20 -4.22
C PHE A 87 -5.02 5.35 -5.71
N LEU A 88 -5.92 5.99 -6.46
CA LEU A 88 -5.72 6.23 -7.89
C LEU A 88 -4.40 6.96 -8.16
N ALA A 89 -4.06 7.96 -7.36
CA ALA A 89 -2.83 8.74 -7.51
C ALA A 89 -1.56 7.87 -7.48
N ARG A 90 -1.51 6.82 -6.66
CA ARG A 90 -0.36 5.91 -6.61
C ARG A 90 -0.24 5.05 -7.87
N ILE A 91 -1.37 4.56 -8.40
CA ILE A 91 -1.36 3.80 -9.66
C ILE A 91 -1.06 4.74 -10.83
N ALA A 92 -1.59 5.96 -10.81
CA ALA A 92 -1.30 7.00 -11.79
C ALA A 92 0.18 7.40 -11.78
N CYS A 93 0.84 7.44 -10.61
CA CYS A 93 2.28 7.66 -10.53
C CYS A 93 3.04 6.56 -11.29
N GLU A 94 2.72 5.29 -11.04
CA GLU A 94 3.33 4.17 -11.78
C GLU A 94 3.08 4.29 -13.30
N ARG A 95 1.84 4.61 -13.67
CA ARG A 95 1.41 4.78 -15.07
C ARG A 95 2.12 5.95 -15.76
N ALA A 96 2.39 7.03 -15.05
CA ALA A 96 3.14 8.20 -15.51
C ALA A 96 4.67 8.01 -15.42
N GLY A 97 5.16 6.87 -14.96
CA GLY A 97 6.59 6.65 -14.73
C GLY A 97 7.17 7.55 -13.63
N LEU A 98 6.36 7.91 -12.63
CA LEU A 98 6.72 8.70 -11.45
C LEU A 98 6.85 7.77 -10.23
N ILE A 99 7.73 8.14 -9.31
CA ILE A 99 8.00 7.35 -8.10
C ILE A 99 7.12 7.87 -6.97
N SER A 100 6.18 7.06 -6.49
CA SER A 100 5.28 7.46 -5.41
C SER A 100 5.88 7.20 -4.03
N LEU A 101 5.80 8.18 -3.12
CA LEU A 101 6.02 8.00 -1.69
C LEU A 101 4.69 8.25 -0.97
N THR A 102 3.98 7.20 -0.57
CA THR A 102 2.75 7.34 0.22
C THR A 102 3.10 7.42 1.70
N VAL A 103 2.57 8.45 2.38
CA VAL A 103 2.88 8.73 3.78
C VAL A 103 1.61 8.90 4.61
N TYR A 104 1.73 8.71 5.92
CA TYR A 104 0.57 8.83 6.81
C TYR A 104 0.08 10.28 6.93
N PRO A 105 -1.24 10.51 7.03
CA PRO A 105 -1.81 11.84 7.23
C PRO A 105 -1.26 12.56 8.47
N TYR A 106 -0.96 11.82 9.55
CA TYR A 106 -0.52 12.42 10.81
C TYR A 106 0.92 12.98 10.79
N LEU A 107 1.71 12.72 9.74
CA LEU A 107 3.07 13.27 9.65
C LEU A 107 3.03 14.80 9.50
N ARG A 108 4.02 15.49 10.07
CA ARG A 108 4.05 16.96 10.13
C ARG A 108 5.37 17.49 9.57
N LYS A 109 5.49 18.82 9.57
CA LYS A 109 6.58 19.58 8.93
C LYS A 109 7.95 18.94 9.16
N LYS A 110 8.29 18.53 10.40
CA LYS A 110 9.58 17.90 10.70
C LYS A 110 9.87 16.66 9.85
N GLU A 111 8.94 15.70 9.80
CA GLU A 111 9.12 14.48 9.01
C GLU A 111 9.07 14.79 7.50
N LEU A 112 8.18 15.70 7.09
CA LEU A 112 8.02 16.06 5.69
C LEU A 112 9.20 16.87 5.14
N THR A 113 9.84 17.72 5.94
CA THR A 113 11.10 18.40 5.59
C THR A 113 12.17 17.36 5.22
N TYR A 114 12.35 16.34 6.05
CA TYR A 114 13.28 15.25 5.75
C TYR A 114 12.88 14.50 4.47
N MET A 115 11.61 14.14 4.30
CA MET A 115 11.16 13.36 3.15
C MET A 115 11.27 14.15 1.84
N VAL A 116 10.86 15.42 1.82
CA VAL A 116 10.99 16.31 0.65
C VAL A 116 12.47 16.48 0.29
N ASP A 117 13.33 16.79 1.26
CA ASP A 117 14.76 16.98 1.01
C ASP A 117 15.43 15.70 0.51
N ARG A 118 15.19 14.57 1.19
CA ARG A 118 15.83 13.29 0.90
C ARG A 118 15.42 12.77 -0.47
N THR A 119 14.13 12.82 -0.78
CA THR A 119 13.59 12.33 -2.06
C THR A 119 13.77 13.32 -3.21
N LYS A 120 14.01 14.60 -2.91
CA LYS A 120 13.91 15.68 -3.89
C LYS A 120 12.57 15.61 -4.62
N ALA A 121 11.48 15.52 -3.86
CA ALA A 121 10.12 15.40 -4.40
C ALA A 121 9.78 16.66 -5.20
N SER A 122 9.25 16.47 -6.41
CA SER A 122 8.85 17.59 -7.28
C SER A 122 7.39 17.97 -7.13
N ALA A 123 6.60 17.09 -6.51
CA ALA A 123 5.19 17.30 -6.29
C ALA A 123 4.70 16.61 -5.00
N VAL A 124 3.61 17.15 -4.46
CA VAL A 124 2.84 16.53 -3.36
C VAL A 124 1.37 16.44 -3.74
N ILE A 125 0.67 15.45 -3.20
CA ILE A 125 -0.77 15.25 -3.36
C ILE A 125 -1.40 15.15 -1.96
N ILE A 126 -2.28 16.09 -1.63
CA ILE A 126 -2.77 16.34 -0.26
C ILE A 126 -4.24 16.76 -0.23
N LEU A 127 -4.87 16.72 0.94
CA LEU A 127 -6.05 17.55 1.22
C LEU A 127 -5.57 18.93 1.67
N ALA A 128 -6.23 20.01 1.27
CA ALA A 128 -5.86 21.35 1.75
C ALA A 128 -5.98 21.43 3.29
N ASN A 129 -7.09 20.92 3.82
CA ASN A 129 -7.37 20.84 5.24
C ASN A 129 -7.82 19.43 5.63
N TYR A 130 -7.25 18.87 6.70
CA TYR A 130 -7.68 17.58 7.23
C TYR A 130 -7.44 17.50 8.74
N ASN A 131 -8.40 16.96 9.49
CA ASN A 131 -8.35 16.86 10.96
C ASN A 131 -7.90 18.17 11.65
N LYS A 132 -8.54 19.29 11.28
CA LYS A 132 -8.29 20.65 11.81
C LYS A 132 -6.85 21.16 11.57
N PHE A 133 -6.15 20.62 10.58
CA PHE A 133 -4.81 21.05 10.20
C PHE A 133 -4.78 21.50 8.73
N ASN A 134 -4.13 22.64 8.48
CA ASN A 134 -3.91 23.20 7.16
C ASN A 134 -2.62 22.60 6.55
N TYR A 135 -2.77 21.59 5.69
CA TYR A 135 -1.62 20.98 5.02
C TYR A 135 -1.12 21.85 3.87
N LEU A 136 -1.99 22.64 3.23
CA LEU A 136 -1.58 23.54 2.15
C LEU A 136 -0.55 24.56 2.66
N GLU A 137 -0.82 25.20 3.79
CA GLU A 137 0.11 26.14 4.44
C GLU A 137 1.43 25.45 4.82
N MET A 138 1.37 24.22 5.36
CA MET A 138 2.57 23.46 5.68
C MET A 138 3.44 23.20 4.44
N TYR A 139 2.85 22.84 3.31
CA TYR A 139 3.59 22.58 2.08
C TYR A 139 4.02 23.87 1.37
N GLU A 140 3.24 24.95 1.44
CA GLU A 140 3.67 26.27 1.00
C GLU A 140 4.96 26.70 1.71
N ASP A 141 5.01 26.51 3.02
CA ASP A 141 6.21 26.72 3.81
C ASP A 141 7.39 25.87 3.33
N LEU A 142 7.15 24.58 3.07
CA LEU A 142 8.19 23.69 2.54
C LEU A 142 8.66 24.11 1.14
N GLN A 143 7.80 24.70 0.30
CA GLN A 143 8.22 25.21 -1.02
C GLN A 143 9.23 26.36 -0.92
N LYS A 144 9.18 27.16 0.17
CA LYS A 144 10.15 28.24 0.43
C LYS A 144 11.56 27.68 0.65
N ASP A 145 11.66 26.56 1.38
CA ASP A 145 12.92 25.87 1.67
C ASP A 145 13.37 24.96 0.51
N PHE A 146 12.41 24.46 -0.28
CA PHE A 146 12.63 23.47 -1.33
C PHE A 146 12.03 23.90 -2.68
N PRO A 147 12.70 24.79 -3.45
CA PRO A 147 12.19 25.28 -4.74
C PRO A 147 11.97 24.20 -5.82
N HIS A 148 12.49 22.99 -5.61
CA HIS A 148 12.24 21.86 -6.49
C HIS A 148 10.86 21.22 -6.27
N LEU A 149 10.21 21.45 -5.12
CA LEU A 149 8.82 21.09 -4.86
C LEU A 149 7.90 22.08 -5.58
N LYS A 150 7.65 21.84 -6.87
CA LYS A 150 6.98 22.82 -7.75
C LYS A 150 5.47 22.72 -7.75
N ASN A 151 4.92 21.53 -7.51
CA ASN A 151 3.48 21.28 -7.71
C ASN A 151 2.82 20.76 -6.43
N ILE A 152 1.68 21.35 -6.08
CA ILE A 152 0.78 20.88 -5.03
C ILE A 152 -0.54 20.46 -5.69
N PHE A 153 -0.91 19.20 -5.57
CA PHE A 153 -2.18 18.69 -6.06
C PHE A 153 -3.14 18.46 -4.89
N LEU A 154 -4.29 19.10 -4.92
CA LEU A 154 -5.31 18.99 -3.88
C LEU A 154 -6.33 17.91 -4.24
N PHE A 155 -6.73 17.08 -3.28
CA PHE A 155 -7.89 16.19 -3.43
C PHE A 155 -9.22 16.96 -3.41
N ASP A 156 -9.20 18.26 -3.16
CA ASP A 156 -10.33 19.17 -3.15
C ASP A 156 -10.69 19.63 -4.58
N ASP A 157 -11.98 19.79 -4.86
CA ASP A 157 -12.47 20.22 -6.18
C ASP A 157 -12.10 21.67 -6.50
N MET A 158 -11.87 22.48 -5.47
CA MET A 158 -11.54 23.89 -5.57
C MET A 158 -10.16 24.17 -4.99
N VAL A 159 -9.41 25.02 -5.68
CA VAL A 159 -8.15 25.59 -5.16
C VAL A 159 -8.48 26.88 -4.41
N PRO A 160 -8.02 27.06 -3.15
CA PRO A 160 -8.17 28.33 -2.42
C PRO A 160 -7.60 29.52 -3.21
N GLN A 161 -8.24 30.69 -3.11
CA GLN A 161 -7.83 31.88 -3.89
C GLN A 161 -6.41 32.37 -3.54
N ASP A 162 -6.01 32.16 -2.30
CA ASP A 162 -4.71 32.51 -1.72
C ASP A 162 -3.68 31.38 -1.83
N ALA A 163 -4.01 30.28 -2.51
CA ALA A 163 -3.07 29.17 -2.68
C ALA A 163 -1.80 29.58 -3.45
N PRO A 164 -0.63 29.02 -3.12
CA PRO A 164 0.61 29.33 -3.81
C PRO A 164 0.55 28.90 -5.28
N LYS A 165 1.41 29.53 -6.10
CA LYS A 165 1.57 29.15 -7.51
C LYS A 165 1.99 27.68 -7.63
N GLY A 166 1.46 27.00 -8.64
CA GLY A 166 1.68 25.56 -8.80
C GLY A 166 0.73 24.69 -7.95
N THR A 167 -0.33 25.28 -7.39
CA THR A 167 -1.41 24.53 -6.75
C THR A 167 -2.53 24.22 -7.74
N PHE A 168 -2.97 22.96 -7.79
CA PHE A 168 -3.99 22.47 -8.70
C PHE A 168 -4.99 21.60 -7.94
N SER A 169 -6.27 21.64 -8.33
CA SER A 169 -7.25 20.62 -7.91
C SER A 169 -7.03 19.37 -8.76
N LEU A 170 -6.65 18.26 -8.12
CA LEU A 170 -6.46 16.98 -8.79
C LEU A 170 -7.79 16.46 -9.34
N THR A 171 -8.86 16.50 -8.54
CA THR A 171 -10.18 15.98 -8.93
C THR A 171 -10.71 16.73 -10.16
N SER A 172 -10.83 18.06 -10.08
CA SER A 172 -11.29 18.90 -11.20
C SER A 172 -10.39 18.79 -12.44
N MET A 173 -9.08 18.65 -12.28
CA MET A 173 -8.15 18.47 -13.39
C MET A 173 -8.42 17.16 -14.13
N VAL A 174 -8.59 16.06 -13.38
CA VAL A 174 -8.75 14.71 -13.92
C VAL A 174 -10.12 14.53 -14.56
N GLU A 175 -11.18 15.03 -13.93
CA GLU A 175 -12.54 15.00 -14.47
C GLU A 175 -12.66 15.75 -15.80
N LYS A 176 -11.95 16.86 -15.96
CA LYS A 176 -11.87 17.54 -17.26
C LYS A 176 -11.02 16.76 -18.26
N ARG A 177 -9.91 16.17 -17.80
CA ARG A 177 -8.96 15.48 -18.67
C ARG A 177 -9.53 14.20 -19.26
N VAL A 178 -10.39 13.48 -18.53
CA VAL A 178 -11.00 12.21 -18.99
C VAL A 178 -11.90 12.40 -20.22
N LEU A 179 -12.44 13.60 -20.42
CA LEU A 179 -13.33 13.93 -21.56
C LEU A 179 -12.56 14.23 -22.85
N LEU A 180 -11.23 14.32 -22.79
CA LEU A 180 -10.38 14.69 -23.91
C LEU A 180 -9.63 13.47 -24.46
N PRO A 181 -9.44 13.36 -25.79
CA PRO A 181 -8.66 12.27 -26.36
C PRO A 181 -7.22 12.28 -25.83
N VAL A 182 -6.64 11.07 -25.72
CA VAL A 182 -5.27 10.86 -25.22
C VAL A 182 -4.55 9.91 -26.17
N ASP A 183 -3.39 10.33 -26.67
CA ASP A 183 -2.43 9.36 -27.22
C ASP A 183 -1.76 8.60 -26.06
N LYS A 184 -2.21 7.37 -25.80
CA LYS A 184 -1.66 6.54 -24.72
C LYS A 184 -0.22 6.08 -24.99
N SER A 185 0.32 6.27 -26.21
CA SER A 185 1.69 5.87 -26.55
C SER A 185 2.75 6.58 -25.70
N VAL A 186 2.46 7.81 -25.26
CA VAL A 186 3.36 8.57 -24.37
C VAL A 186 3.48 7.93 -22.99
N LEU A 187 2.38 7.35 -22.47
CA LEU A 187 2.38 6.64 -21.20
C LEU A 187 3.11 5.29 -21.32
N VAL A 188 2.95 4.58 -22.44
CA VAL A 188 3.69 3.34 -22.72
C VAL A 188 5.21 3.57 -22.72
N LYS A 189 5.69 4.66 -23.33
CA LYS A 189 7.13 5.03 -23.33
C LYS A 189 7.67 5.33 -21.92
N ARG A 190 6.78 5.72 -20.99
CA ARG A 190 7.13 6.04 -19.60
C ARG A 190 7.00 4.85 -18.65
N ARG A 191 6.52 3.71 -19.13
CA ARG A 191 6.41 2.49 -18.32
C ARG A 191 7.74 2.16 -17.63
N PHE A 192 7.64 1.73 -16.38
CA PHE A 192 8.77 1.23 -15.61
C PHE A 192 9.18 -0.18 -16.08
N ASP A 193 10.46 -0.48 -16.01
CA ASP A 193 10.92 -1.86 -15.89
C ASP A 193 10.65 -2.34 -14.46
N PRO A 194 9.73 -3.30 -14.23
CA PRO A 194 9.30 -3.68 -12.89
C PRO A 194 10.40 -4.37 -12.05
N VAL A 195 11.47 -4.84 -12.70
CA VAL A 195 12.62 -5.46 -12.04
C VAL A 195 13.66 -4.41 -11.68
N GLY A 196 14.07 -3.60 -12.66
CA GLY A 196 15.19 -2.67 -12.51
C GLY A 196 14.84 -1.25 -12.09
N ASN A 197 13.56 -0.85 -12.08
CA ASN A 197 13.15 0.50 -11.69
C ASN A 197 12.42 0.51 -10.34
N ILE A 198 12.76 1.52 -9.53
CA ILE A 198 12.00 1.82 -8.31
C ILE A 198 10.75 2.58 -8.72
N ALA A 199 9.57 2.06 -8.36
CA ALA A 199 8.29 2.72 -8.60
C ALA A 199 7.66 3.26 -7.31
N ILE A 200 7.98 2.65 -6.17
CA ILE A 200 7.37 2.96 -4.88
C ILE A 200 8.47 3.19 -3.85
N LEU A 201 8.31 4.25 -3.06
CA LEU A 201 9.00 4.47 -1.80
C LEU A 201 8.01 4.29 -0.65
N THR A 202 8.45 3.63 0.42
CA THR A 202 7.66 3.47 1.65
C THR A 202 8.45 3.94 2.85
N THR A 203 7.77 4.21 3.96
CA THR A 203 8.40 4.61 5.23
C THR A 203 8.44 3.44 6.21
N THR A 204 9.48 3.38 7.06
CA THR A 204 9.48 2.50 8.24
C THR A 204 8.63 3.09 9.38
N SER A 205 8.23 2.26 10.35
CA SER A 205 7.32 2.67 11.44
C SER A 205 7.91 3.64 12.48
N GLY A 206 9.13 4.16 12.29
CA GLY A 206 9.63 5.35 12.99
C GLY A 206 9.73 5.26 14.52
N THR A 207 9.87 4.08 15.13
CA THR A 207 9.88 3.93 16.60
C THR A 207 11.13 4.51 17.28
N THR A 208 12.19 4.81 16.53
CA THR A 208 13.49 5.29 17.04
C THR A 208 13.96 6.61 16.44
N GLY A 209 13.10 7.35 15.72
CA GLY A 209 13.46 8.62 15.07
C GLY A 209 12.74 8.88 13.76
N ILE A 210 13.36 9.66 12.87
CA ILE A 210 12.80 9.97 11.55
C ILE A 210 12.65 8.67 10.74
N PRO A 211 11.47 8.40 10.15
CA PRO A 211 11.25 7.21 9.33
C PRO A 211 12.27 7.08 8.20
N LYS A 212 12.82 5.88 8.05
CA LYS A 212 13.68 5.55 6.90
C LYS A 212 12.82 5.33 5.67
N LEU A 213 13.38 5.62 4.50
CA LEU A 213 12.73 5.39 3.21
C LEU A 213 13.23 4.08 2.61
N VAL A 214 12.31 3.28 2.06
CA VAL A 214 12.60 1.96 1.47
C VAL A 214 12.22 1.94 0.01
N GLU A 215 13.08 1.38 -0.83
CA GLU A 215 12.93 1.26 -2.27
C GLU A 215 12.21 -0.02 -2.68
N TRP A 216 11.15 0.12 -3.48
CA TRP A 216 10.39 -0.99 -4.03
C TRP A 216 10.32 -0.92 -5.56
N PRO A 217 10.98 -1.85 -6.25
CA PRO A 217 10.57 -2.22 -7.61
C PRO A 217 9.18 -2.87 -7.58
N PRO A 218 8.39 -2.75 -8.67
CA PRO A 218 7.10 -3.43 -8.75
C PRO A 218 7.16 -4.95 -8.57
N ALA A 219 8.14 -5.63 -9.18
CA ALA A 219 8.23 -7.10 -9.22
C ALA A 219 8.14 -7.79 -7.84
N PRO A 220 8.97 -7.44 -6.82
CA PRO A 220 8.86 -8.06 -5.49
C PRO A 220 7.55 -7.74 -4.75
N ARG A 221 6.97 -6.55 -4.98
CA ARG A 221 5.64 -6.24 -4.42
C ARG A 221 4.53 -7.03 -5.11
N ILE A 222 4.59 -7.22 -6.42
CA ILE A 222 3.65 -8.05 -7.17
C ILE A 222 3.79 -9.51 -6.76
N CYS A 223 5.03 -10.02 -6.61
CA CYS A 223 5.32 -11.36 -6.10
C CYS A 223 4.66 -11.59 -4.74
N THR A 224 4.86 -10.65 -3.81
CA THR A 224 4.18 -10.66 -2.50
C THR A 224 2.67 -10.68 -2.65
N SER A 225 2.12 -9.81 -3.50
CA SER A 225 0.68 -9.68 -3.71
C SER A 225 0.07 -10.96 -4.28
N LYS A 226 0.71 -11.61 -5.27
CA LYS A 226 0.30 -12.92 -5.80
C LYS A 226 0.30 -14.00 -4.72
N GLY A 227 1.36 -14.06 -3.91
CA GLY A 227 1.43 -14.99 -2.77
C GLY A 227 0.33 -14.74 -1.72
N ARG A 228 -0.07 -13.48 -1.51
CA ARG A 228 -1.18 -13.13 -0.61
C ARG A 228 -2.55 -13.48 -1.21
N VAL A 229 -2.75 -13.29 -2.51
CA VAL A 229 -3.95 -13.75 -3.21
C VAL A 229 -4.14 -15.25 -3.04
N ASP A 230 -3.07 -16.04 -3.18
CA ASP A 230 -3.10 -17.49 -2.96
C ASP A 230 -3.39 -17.86 -1.50
N ILE A 231 -2.64 -17.31 -0.53
CA ILE A 231 -2.78 -17.64 0.90
C ILE A 231 -4.17 -17.30 1.44
N TRP A 232 -4.80 -16.24 0.93
CA TRP A 232 -6.12 -15.81 1.37
C TRP A 232 -7.26 -16.28 0.48
N ASN A 233 -6.95 -17.04 -0.58
CA ASN A 233 -7.92 -17.45 -1.61
C ASN A 233 -8.77 -16.26 -2.07
N LEU A 234 -8.12 -15.14 -2.38
CA LEU A 234 -8.80 -13.94 -2.87
C LEU A 234 -9.26 -14.13 -4.30
N THR A 235 -10.45 -13.63 -4.58
CA THR A 235 -11.09 -13.68 -5.88
C THR A 235 -11.64 -12.30 -6.23
N LYS A 236 -12.07 -12.13 -7.48
CA LYS A 236 -12.77 -10.91 -7.88
C LYS A 236 -14.07 -10.67 -7.10
N ASP A 237 -14.67 -11.71 -6.52
CA ASP A 237 -15.94 -11.61 -5.79
C ASP A 237 -15.73 -11.11 -4.34
N ASP A 238 -14.48 -10.98 -3.90
CA ASP A 238 -14.16 -10.45 -2.57
C ASP A 238 -14.35 -8.93 -2.48
N ILE A 239 -14.79 -8.49 -1.29
CA ILE A 239 -14.93 -7.09 -0.91
C ILE A 239 -13.98 -6.84 0.24
N THR A 240 -12.82 -6.25 -0.07
CA THR A 240 -11.80 -5.92 0.92
C THR A 240 -12.03 -4.54 1.52
N MET A 241 -11.68 -4.35 2.79
CA MET A 241 -11.84 -3.05 3.46
C MET A 241 -10.55 -2.50 4.07
N ALA A 242 -10.25 -1.25 3.74
CA ALA A 242 -9.18 -0.48 4.35
C ALA A 242 -9.72 0.28 5.57
N ILE A 243 -9.60 -0.35 6.74
CA ILE A 243 -9.99 0.22 8.04
C ILE A 243 -8.78 0.86 8.73
N ALA A 244 -7.60 0.24 8.60
CA ALA A 244 -6.33 0.90 8.91
C ALA A 244 -5.84 1.73 7.70
N PRO A 245 -4.89 2.67 7.88
CA PRO A 245 -4.34 3.42 6.75
C PRO A 245 -3.73 2.49 5.70
N HIS A 246 -4.18 2.57 4.45
CA HIS A 246 -3.72 1.71 3.35
C HIS A 246 -2.24 1.96 2.98
N ALA A 247 -1.69 3.12 3.34
CA ALA A 247 -0.25 3.40 3.20
C ALA A 247 0.61 2.48 4.08
N GLY A 248 0.03 1.95 5.17
CA GLY A 248 0.68 1.05 6.10
C GLY A 248 0.62 -0.41 5.69
N GLY A 249 1.51 -1.22 6.27
CA GLY A 249 1.61 -2.66 5.96
C GLY A 249 0.35 -3.46 6.33
N ALA A 250 -0.42 -3.04 7.34
CA ALA A 250 -1.57 -3.77 7.88
C ALA A 250 -2.80 -3.76 6.95
N ALA A 251 -3.26 -2.59 6.51
CA ALA A 251 -4.34 -2.53 5.51
C ALA A 251 -3.80 -2.65 4.09
N GLY A 252 -2.64 -2.05 3.80
CA GLY A 252 -2.13 -1.90 2.44
C GLY A 252 -1.84 -3.22 1.75
N THR A 253 -1.29 -4.21 2.45
CA THR A 253 -0.99 -5.53 1.84
C THR A 253 -2.24 -6.19 1.25
N LEU A 254 -3.36 -6.13 1.98
CA LEU A 254 -4.64 -6.67 1.52
C LEU A 254 -5.26 -5.77 0.43
N THR A 255 -5.43 -4.50 0.73
CA THR A 255 -6.29 -3.59 -0.05
C THR A 255 -5.55 -2.90 -1.19
N TYR A 256 -4.34 -2.41 -0.93
CA TYR A 256 -3.57 -1.60 -1.87
C TYR A 256 -2.81 -2.40 -2.92
N PHE A 257 -2.55 -3.67 -2.60
CA PHE A 257 -1.62 -4.52 -3.34
C PHE A 257 -2.26 -5.84 -3.79
N ALA A 258 -2.77 -6.67 -2.87
CA ALA A 258 -3.33 -7.98 -3.23
C ALA A 258 -4.70 -7.89 -3.91
N ALA A 259 -5.63 -7.09 -3.38
CA ALA A 259 -7.00 -7.00 -3.90
C ALA A 259 -7.06 -6.65 -5.40
N PRO A 260 -6.29 -5.66 -5.92
CA PRO A 260 -6.31 -5.38 -7.35
C PRO A 260 -5.73 -6.50 -8.22
N ILE A 261 -4.82 -7.33 -7.71
CA ILE A 261 -4.32 -8.50 -8.47
C ILE A 261 -5.42 -9.56 -8.62
N ALA A 262 -6.26 -9.74 -7.60
CA ALA A 262 -7.40 -10.64 -7.64
C ALA A 262 -8.62 -10.07 -8.41
N GLY A 263 -8.63 -8.77 -8.72
CA GLY A 263 -9.80 -8.06 -9.24
C GLY A 263 -10.86 -7.74 -8.18
N ALA A 264 -10.51 -7.88 -6.90
CA ALA A 264 -11.39 -7.66 -5.77
C ALA A 264 -11.70 -6.17 -5.54
N LYS A 265 -12.92 -5.89 -5.08
CA LYS A 265 -13.34 -4.54 -4.68
C LYS A 265 -12.60 -4.10 -3.42
N THR A 266 -12.24 -2.82 -3.34
CA THR A 266 -11.73 -2.18 -2.11
C THR A 266 -12.66 -1.07 -1.64
N VAL A 267 -13.14 -1.18 -0.40
CA VAL A 267 -13.87 -0.12 0.32
C VAL A 267 -12.94 0.55 1.31
N MET A 268 -12.96 1.88 1.36
CA MET A 268 -12.09 2.68 2.22
C MET A 268 -12.90 3.41 3.29
N LEU A 269 -12.50 3.20 4.54
CA LEU A 269 -12.96 4.01 5.67
C LEU A 269 -11.92 5.10 5.92
N GLU A 270 -12.32 6.36 5.75
CA GLU A 270 -11.45 7.54 5.84
C GLU A 270 -10.81 7.69 7.24
N GLU A 271 -11.65 7.63 8.28
CA GLU A 271 -11.24 7.70 9.69
C GLU A 271 -11.83 6.55 10.49
N PHE A 272 -10.99 5.92 11.31
CA PHE A 272 -11.39 4.76 12.11
C PHE A 272 -12.18 5.17 13.36
N SER A 273 -13.38 4.62 13.48
CA SER A 273 -14.02 4.35 14.77
C SER A 273 -14.58 2.92 14.76
N PRO A 274 -14.70 2.25 15.92
CA PRO A 274 -15.26 0.90 16.01
C PRO A 274 -16.64 0.79 15.36
N ASP A 275 -17.57 1.68 15.72
CA ASP A 275 -18.94 1.66 15.18
C ASP A 275 -18.97 1.95 13.67
N ALA A 276 -18.18 2.92 13.18
CA ALA A 276 -18.14 3.21 11.75
C ALA A 276 -17.55 2.04 10.94
N ALA A 277 -16.53 1.37 11.48
CA ALA A 277 -15.94 0.19 10.86
C ALA A 277 -16.93 -0.98 10.79
N LEU A 278 -17.59 -1.31 11.90
CA LEU A 278 -18.58 -2.39 11.97
C LEU A 278 -19.80 -2.11 11.08
N ALA A 279 -20.33 -0.89 11.12
CA ALA A 279 -21.45 -0.48 10.25
C ALA A 279 -21.08 -0.53 8.76
N LEU A 280 -19.84 -0.16 8.40
CA LEU A 280 -19.40 -0.22 7.01
C LEU A 280 -19.18 -1.66 6.54
N ILE A 281 -18.68 -2.55 7.40
CA ILE A 281 -18.55 -3.99 7.13
C ILE A 281 -19.91 -4.59 6.77
N GLU A 282 -20.94 -4.34 7.60
CA GLU A 282 -22.31 -4.80 7.34
C GLU A 282 -22.86 -4.22 6.04
N LYS A 283 -22.79 -2.88 5.90
CA LYS A 283 -23.34 -2.16 4.74
C LYS A 283 -22.79 -2.66 3.41
N GLU A 284 -21.47 -2.83 3.32
CA GLU A 284 -20.80 -3.22 2.08
C GLU A 284 -20.58 -4.73 1.97
N LYS A 285 -21.02 -5.51 2.98
CA LYS A 285 -20.82 -6.95 3.09
C LYS A 285 -19.35 -7.35 2.88
N ALA A 286 -18.46 -6.70 3.63
CA ALA A 286 -17.03 -6.95 3.49
C ALA A 286 -16.71 -8.44 3.71
N THR A 287 -15.83 -8.99 2.88
CA THR A 287 -15.36 -10.38 2.99
C THR A 287 -14.02 -10.47 3.70
N ALA A 288 -13.21 -9.41 3.65
CA ALA A 288 -11.90 -9.37 4.27
C ALA A 288 -11.52 -7.97 4.73
N ILE A 289 -10.91 -7.87 5.91
CA ILE A 289 -10.40 -6.59 6.44
C ILE A 289 -8.95 -6.73 6.90
N GLY A 290 -8.18 -5.64 6.77
CA GLY A 290 -6.81 -5.54 7.26
C GLY A 290 -6.71 -4.55 8.42
N VAL A 291 -6.26 -5.03 9.58
CA VAL A 291 -6.21 -4.26 10.84
C VAL A 291 -4.88 -4.44 11.57
N VAL A 292 -4.58 -3.51 12.48
CA VAL A 292 -3.59 -3.72 13.53
C VAL A 292 -4.29 -4.26 14.79
N PRO A 293 -3.59 -4.94 15.71
CA PRO A 293 -4.22 -5.47 16.92
C PRO A 293 -5.06 -4.44 17.69
N THR A 294 -4.59 -3.18 17.79
CA THR A 294 -5.33 -2.12 18.47
C THR A 294 -6.70 -1.81 17.84
N HIS A 295 -6.83 -1.86 16.51
CA HIS A 295 -8.14 -1.68 15.88
C HIS A 295 -9.07 -2.86 16.20
N LEU A 296 -8.53 -4.08 16.15
CA LEU A 296 -9.28 -5.29 16.45
C LEU A 296 -9.84 -5.29 17.88
N ILE A 297 -9.01 -4.96 18.87
CA ILE A 297 -9.44 -4.86 20.27
C ILE A 297 -10.49 -3.77 20.45
N ARG A 298 -10.30 -2.59 19.84
CA ARG A 298 -11.30 -1.51 19.91
C ARG A 298 -12.64 -1.89 19.26
N MET A 299 -12.62 -2.73 18.21
CA MET A 299 -13.85 -3.28 17.62
C MET A 299 -14.52 -4.32 18.53
N LEU A 300 -13.73 -5.13 19.26
CA LEU A 300 -14.25 -6.08 20.26
C LEU A 300 -14.90 -5.40 21.47
N GLU A 301 -14.42 -4.21 21.84
CA GLU A 301 -14.99 -3.39 22.92
C GLU A 301 -16.31 -2.72 22.54
N ALA A 302 -16.66 -2.66 21.25
CA ALA A 302 -17.93 -2.14 20.78
C ALA A 302 -19.05 -3.19 20.93
N ASP A 303 -20.31 -2.76 20.81
CA ASP A 303 -21.45 -3.67 20.82
C ASP A 303 -21.61 -4.35 19.45
N VAL A 304 -20.81 -5.40 19.22
CA VAL A 304 -20.75 -6.18 17.98
C VAL A 304 -22.12 -6.79 17.62
N SER A 305 -22.96 -7.07 18.61
CA SER A 305 -24.28 -7.70 18.41
C SER A 305 -25.27 -6.86 17.60
N LYS A 306 -24.96 -5.57 17.39
CA LYS A 306 -25.75 -4.64 16.57
C LYS A 306 -25.57 -4.81 15.06
N TYR A 307 -24.56 -5.56 14.62
CA TYR A 307 -24.14 -5.60 13.23
C TYR A 307 -24.14 -7.03 12.68
N ASP A 308 -24.64 -7.21 11.46
CA ASP A 308 -24.46 -8.45 10.71
C ASP A 308 -23.08 -8.49 10.04
N LEU A 309 -22.21 -9.33 10.58
CA LEU A 309 -20.83 -9.51 10.10
C LEU A 309 -20.64 -10.84 9.38
N SER A 310 -21.72 -11.56 9.06
CA SER A 310 -21.68 -12.90 8.48
C SER A 310 -21.01 -12.99 7.10
N SER A 311 -20.81 -11.85 6.42
CA SER A 311 -20.06 -11.78 5.17
C SER A 311 -18.55 -11.95 5.33
N LEU A 312 -17.99 -11.68 6.53
CA LEU A 312 -16.56 -11.75 6.76
C LEU A 312 -16.06 -13.19 6.71
N ARG A 313 -15.11 -13.45 5.80
CA ARG A 313 -14.36 -14.72 5.74
C ARG A 313 -13.17 -14.70 6.68
N PHE A 314 -12.41 -13.60 6.66
CA PHE A 314 -11.21 -13.48 7.47
C PHE A 314 -10.88 -12.03 7.84
N ILE A 315 -10.14 -11.90 8.93
CA ILE A 315 -9.58 -10.64 9.42
C ILE A 315 -8.07 -10.83 9.47
N ARG A 316 -7.34 -9.99 8.73
CA ARG A 316 -5.88 -9.97 8.78
C ARG A 316 -5.43 -9.03 9.88
N SER A 317 -4.77 -9.56 10.91
CA SER A 317 -4.11 -8.78 11.96
C SER A 317 -2.61 -8.76 11.72
N ALA A 318 -2.03 -7.57 11.53
CA ALA A 318 -0.60 -7.42 11.27
C ALA A 318 -0.03 -6.13 11.86
N GLY A 319 1.29 -6.00 11.85
CA GLY A 319 2.01 -4.81 12.35
C GLY A 319 2.25 -4.79 13.86
N GLY A 320 1.75 -5.79 14.60
CA GLY A 320 2.00 -6.00 16.02
C GLY A 320 1.61 -7.42 16.43
N TYR A 321 2.08 -7.84 17.59
CA TYR A 321 1.71 -9.13 18.17
C TYR A 321 0.23 -9.13 18.59
N LEU A 322 -0.50 -10.17 18.19
CA LEU A 322 -1.85 -10.45 18.67
C LEU A 322 -1.78 -11.72 19.52
N ALA A 323 -2.22 -11.63 20.78
CA ALA A 323 -2.23 -12.79 21.67
C ALA A 323 -3.25 -13.84 21.19
N PRO A 324 -2.99 -15.14 21.34
CA PRO A 324 -3.92 -16.21 20.95
C PRO A 324 -5.33 -16.05 21.50
N GLN A 325 -5.45 -15.57 22.75
CA GLN A 325 -6.74 -15.27 23.37
C GLN A 325 -7.50 -14.16 22.63
N GLY A 326 -6.84 -13.05 22.30
CA GLY A 326 -7.47 -11.97 21.54
C GLY A 326 -7.88 -12.39 20.12
N ALA A 327 -7.12 -13.30 19.50
CA ALA A 327 -7.52 -13.92 18.24
C ALA A 327 -8.77 -14.80 18.41
N GLU A 328 -8.85 -15.62 19.45
CA GLU A 328 -10.02 -16.44 19.75
C GLU A 328 -11.28 -15.61 20.04
N GLU A 329 -11.16 -14.58 20.86
CA GLU A 329 -12.25 -13.64 21.16
C GLU A 329 -12.76 -12.97 19.88
N ALA A 330 -11.85 -12.49 19.02
CA ALA A 330 -12.18 -11.91 17.73
C ALA A 330 -12.91 -12.90 16.80
N GLU A 331 -12.43 -14.14 16.68
CA GLU A 331 -13.09 -15.15 15.83
C GLU A 331 -14.51 -15.46 16.32
N ASN A 332 -14.70 -15.54 17.64
CA ASN A 332 -16.01 -15.81 18.23
C ASN A 332 -16.98 -14.63 18.05
N ALA A 333 -16.49 -13.40 18.20
CA ALA A 333 -17.30 -12.19 18.09
C ALA A 333 -17.67 -11.84 16.64
N PHE A 334 -16.71 -11.96 15.72
CA PHE A 334 -16.88 -11.53 14.32
C PHE A 334 -17.27 -12.66 13.37
N GLY A 335 -17.20 -13.93 13.80
CA GLY A 335 -17.52 -15.08 12.96
C GLY A 335 -16.52 -15.34 11.83
N ALA A 336 -15.33 -14.73 11.88
CA ALA A 336 -14.35 -14.73 10.79
C ALA A 336 -12.98 -15.24 11.26
N SER A 337 -12.25 -15.93 10.38
CA SER A 337 -10.90 -16.45 10.68
C SER A 337 -9.89 -15.31 10.89
N ILE A 338 -9.14 -15.33 11.99
CA ILE A 338 -7.98 -14.44 12.16
C ILE A 338 -6.79 -14.99 11.38
N THR A 339 -6.17 -14.15 10.55
CA THR A 339 -4.91 -14.48 9.87
C THR A 339 -3.81 -13.52 10.32
N SER A 340 -2.61 -14.07 10.49
CA SER A 340 -1.42 -13.32 10.90
C SER A 340 -0.30 -13.58 9.90
N ASP A 341 0.63 -12.64 9.82
CA ASP A 341 1.84 -12.79 9.02
C ASP A 341 3.02 -12.05 9.64
N LEU A 342 4.22 -12.40 9.17
CA LEU A 342 5.44 -11.71 9.52
C LEU A 342 6.01 -11.00 8.30
N GLY A 343 6.37 -9.74 8.51
CA GLY A 343 7.09 -8.94 7.54
C GLY A 343 7.26 -7.51 8.01
N THR A 344 8.17 -6.79 7.37
CA THR A 344 8.39 -5.37 7.61
C THR A 344 8.50 -4.62 6.28
N GLN A 345 8.37 -3.29 6.32
CA GLN A 345 8.48 -2.48 5.11
C GLN A 345 9.88 -2.53 4.50
N ASP A 346 10.91 -2.69 5.33
CA ASP A 346 12.33 -2.63 4.99
C ASP A 346 13.00 -3.98 4.74
N MET A 347 12.40 -5.09 5.17
CA MET A 347 12.92 -6.43 4.90
C MET A 347 12.01 -7.23 3.97
N GLY A 348 10.73 -6.86 3.88
CA GLY A 348 9.73 -7.52 3.04
C GLY A 348 8.87 -8.53 3.78
N SER A 349 8.06 -9.28 3.04
CA SER A 349 7.18 -10.31 3.61
C SER A 349 7.91 -11.63 3.80
N VAL A 350 7.80 -12.21 5.00
CA VAL A 350 8.50 -13.44 5.39
C VAL A 350 7.56 -14.64 5.29
N SER A 351 6.41 -14.56 5.96
CA SER A 351 5.50 -15.69 6.15
C SER A 351 4.03 -15.26 6.10
N GLY A 352 3.11 -16.22 6.17
CA GLY A 352 1.69 -15.95 6.36
C GLY A 352 0.87 -17.19 6.70
N CYS A 353 -0.18 -16.99 7.49
CA CYS A 353 -1.23 -17.97 7.73
C CYS A 353 -2.22 -17.98 6.58
N ARG A 354 -2.58 -19.18 6.10
CA ARG A 354 -3.67 -19.37 5.17
C ARG A 354 -5.02 -19.25 5.88
N VAL A 355 -6.09 -18.94 5.16
CA VAL A 355 -7.44 -18.83 5.76
C VAL A 355 -7.93 -20.19 6.25
N GLU A 356 -7.58 -21.25 5.53
CA GLU A 356 -7.91 -22.65 5.77
C GLU A 356 -7.03 -23.34 6.82
N ASP A 357 -5.99 -22.67 7.33
CA ASP A 357 -5.16 -23.24 8.38
C ASP A 357 -5.96 -23.51 9.66
N SER A 358 -5.51 -24.51 10.44
CA SER A 358 -6.12 -24.83 11.72
C SER A 358 -6.13 -23.60 12.65
N LYS A 359 -7.17 -23.51 13.50
CA LYS A 359 -7.28 -22.43 14.49
C LYS A 359 -6.01 -22.29 15.32
N ASP A 360 -5.41 -23.41 15.74
CA ASP A 360 -4.19 -23.40 16.54
C ASP A 360 -3.01 -22.75 15.81
N LEU A 361 -2.78 -23.12 14.54
CA LEU A 361 -1.72 -22.52 13.72
C LEU A 361 -1.96 -21.03 13.53
N ARG A 362 -3.18 -20.63 13.17
CA ARG A 362 -3.53 -19.23 12.90
C ARG A 362 -3.44 -18.34 14.14
N ARG A 363 -3.81 -18.86 15.32
CA ARG A 363 -3.81 -18.13 16.59
C ARG A 363 -2.42 -18.05 17.24
N ARG A 364 -1.53 -19.00 16.98
CA ARG A 364 -0.25 -19.14 17.71
C ARG A 364 1.00 -18.89 16.87
N THR A 365 0.87 -18.74 15.56
CA THR A 365 2.01 -18.58 14.66
C THR A 365 1.80 -17.42 13.69
N VAL A 366 2.86 -17.04 12.98
CA VAL A 366 2.83 -16.14 11.82
C VAL A 366 2.78 -16.92 10.50
N GLY A 367 2.40 -18.19 10.57
CA GLY A 367 2.20 -19.09 9.45
C GLY A 367 3.49 -19.59 8.80
N ARG A 368 3.37 -20.00 7.55
CA ARG A 368 4.46 -20.65 6.80
C ARG A 368 5.22 -19.63 5.96
N MET A 369 6.46 -19.93 5.63
CA MET A 369 7.29 -19.07 4.77
C MET A 369 6.62 -18.87 3.42
N LEU A 370 6.70 -17.65 2.90
CA LEU A 370 6.28 -17.36 1.53
C LEU A 370 7.20 -18.08 0.52
N PRO A 371 6.69 -18.48 -0.65
CA PRO A 371 7.48 -19.17 -1.67
C PRO A 371 8.77 -18.42 -2.04
N GLY A 372 9.87 -19.15 -2.22
CA GLY A 372 11.18 -18.59 -2.58
C GLY A 372 11.96 -17.93 -1.44
N ASN A 373 11.36 -17.70 -0.27
CA ASN A 373 12.12 -17.22 0.89
C ASN A 373 13.04 -18.32 1.44
N LYS A 374 14.32 -17.99 1.58
CA LYS A 374 15.35 -18.78 2.26
C LYS A 374 15.56 -18.19 3.65
N VAL A 375 15.39 -19.00 4.69
CA VAL A 375 15.36 -18.55 6.09
C VAL A 375 16.37 -19.33 6.94
N ARG A 376 16.98 -18.64 7.91
CA ARG A 376 17.87 -19.21 8.92
C ARG A 376 17.63 -18.53 10.26
N LEU A 377 17.57 -19.32 11.33
CA LEU A 377 17.59 -18.82 12.70
C LEU A 377 19.01 -18.95 13.26
N ALA A 378 19.69 -17.82 13.46
CA ALA A 378 21.05 -17.80 13.98
C ALA A 378 21.07 -17.74 15.51
N ASP A 379 22.11 -18.34 16.10
CA ASP A 379 22.40 -18.17 17.52
C ASP A 379 22.72 -16.69 17.83
N LYS A 380 22.27 -16.20 18.99
CA LYS A 380 22.43 -14.79 19.39
C LYS A 380 23.89 -14.43 19.67
N GLU A 381 24.67 -15.36 20.17
CA GLU A 381 26.08 -15.16 20.52
C GLU A 381 27.00 -15.50 19.34
N ASN A 382 26.53 -16.36 18.42
CA ASN A 382 27.28 -16.74 17.24
C ASN A 382 26.41 -16.76 15.96
N LYS A 383 26.46 -15.65 15.21
CA LYS A 383 25.70 -15.48 13.96
C LYS A 383 25.94 -16.55 12.88
N GLU A 384 27.05 -17.27 12.93
CA GLU A 384 27.41 -18.33 11.97
C GLU A 384 26.75 -19.68 12.32
N LYS A 385 26.32 -19.86 13.58
CA LYS A 385 25.69 -21.08 14.04
C LYS A 385 24.18 -20.98 13.89
N THR A 386 23.56 -21.95 13.23
CA THR A 386 22.10 -22.12 13.22
C THR A 386 21.67 -22.78 14.53
N VAL A 387 20.57 -22.32 15.13
CA VAL A 387 19.99 -22.95 16.32
C VAL A 387 19.33 -24.29 15.96
N PRO A 388 19.23 -25.27 16.88
CA PRO A 388 18.49 -26.51 16.65
C PRO A 388 17.00 -26.26 16.33
N ASP A 389 16.37 -27.23 15.67
CA ASP A 389 14.93 -27.18 15.39
C ASP A 389 14.12 -27.03 16.68
N GLY A 390 13.20 -26.04 16.68
CA GLY A 390 12.36 -25.71 17.84
C GLY A 390 12.95 -24.65 18.77
N GLU A 391 14.24 -24.34 18.67
CA GLU A 391 14.89 -23.33 19.51
C GLU A 391 14.77 -21.91 18.92
N PRO A 392 14.60 -20.86 19.75
CA PRO A 392 14.52 -19.49 19.28
C PRO A 392 15.89 -18.95 18.84
N GLY A 393 15.91 -18.18 17.74
CA GLY A 393 17.12 -17.53 17.22
C GLY A 393 16.86 -16.18 16.56
N ILE A 394 17.92 -15.52 16.09
CA ILE A 394 17.84 -14.30 15.29
C ILE A 394 17.43 -14.69 13.86
N LEU A 395 16.32 -14.12 13.39
CA LEU A 395 15.80 -14.37 12.05
C LEU A 395 16.64 -13.68 10.98
N TYR A 396 17.24 -14.47 10.09
CA TYR A 396 17.79 -14.03 8.81
C TYR A 396 16.97 -14.61 7.68
N PHE A 397 16.64 -13.79 6.68
CA PHE A 397 15.99 -14.27 5.47
C PHE A 397 16.40 -13.50 4.23
N ARG A 398 16.26 -14.15 3.09
CA ARG A 398 16.35 -13.53 1.76
C ARG A 398 15.33 -14.19 0.83
N GLY A 399 14.82 -13.46 -0.15
CA GLY A 399 13.90 -14.02 -1.14
C GLY A 399 13.23 -12.96 -2.01
N PRO A 400 12.32 -13.40 -2.91
CA PRO A 400 11.73 -12.56 -3.94
C PRO A 400 10.73 -11.52 -3.39
N HIS A 401 10.43 -11.57 -2.09
CA HIS A 401 9.49 -10.68 -1.40
C HIS A 401 10.15 -9.47 -0.72
N ALA A 402 11.49 -9.42 -0.70
CA ALA A 402 12.26 -8.35 -0.08
C ALA A 402 12.20 -7.05 -0.91
N PRO A 403 12.42 -5.86 -0.34
CA PRO A 403 12.65 -4.62 -1.08
C PRO A 403 14.06 -4.54 -1.66
N ALA A 404 14.31 -3.50 -2.47
CA ALA A 404 15.63 -3.22 -3.04
C ALA A 404 16.65 -2.68 -2.02
N GLY A 405 16.18 -2.17 -0.87
CA GLY A 405 17.03 -1.57 0.16
C GLY A 405 16.49 -0.25 0.68
N TYR A 406 17.31 0.45 1.46
CA TYR A 406 16.99 1.80 1.95
C TYR A 406 17.37 2.86 0.90
N TYR A 407 16.52 3.85 0.72
CA TYR A 407 16.67 4.89 -0.30
C TYR A 407 17.87 5.80 -0.01
N ARG A 408 18.84 5.81 -0.94
CA ARG A 408 20.10 6.56 -0.86
C ARG A 408 20.96 6.23 0.38
N ASP A 409 20.82 5.03 0.93
CA ASP A 409 21.46 4.64 2.19
C ASP A 409 22.05 3.22 2.07
N GLU A 410 23.23 3.14 1.44
CA GLU A 410 23.90 1.87 1.14
C GLU A 410 24.43 1.19 2.41
N GLU A 411 24.85 1.96 3.42
CA GLU A 411 25.39 1.42 4.67
C GLU A 411 24.33 0.68 5.50
N LEU A 412 23.07 1.15 5.48
CA LEU A 412 21.97 0.49 6.15
C LEU A 412 21.36 -0.66 5.34
N THR A 413 21.64 -0.74 4.04
CA THR A 413 21.01 -1.67 3.11
C THR A 413 21.63 -3.05 3.18
#